data_AF-A0A970IHF1-F1
#
_entry.id   AF-A0A970IHF1-F1
#
_cell.length_a   1.000
_cell.length_b   1.000
_cell.length_c   1.000
_cell.angle_alpha   90.00
_cell.angle_beta   90.00
_cell.angle_gamma   90.00
#
_symmetry.space_group_name_H-M   'P 1'
#
loop_
_entity.id
_entity.type
_entity.pdbx_description
1 polymer ?
#
loop_
_entity_poly.entity_id
_entity_poly.type
_entity_poly.pdbx_seq_one_letter_code
_entity_poly.pdbx_strand_id
1 'polypeptide(L)' 'MRFLGNLAWLLLGGLVIAMLWMIAGLMLCVTIVGIPFGIQCFKLAGFQLAP' A
#
# COMPACT_ATOMS: atom_id res chain seq x y z
N MET A 1 -10.53 4.57 22.77
CA MET A 1 -9.96 3.27 22.33
C MET A 1 -9.57 3.20 20.84
N ARG A 2 -9.64 4.28 20.03
CA ARG A 2 -9.36 4.22 18.57
C ARG A 2 -8.03 4.87 18.14
N PHE A 3 -7.51 5.79 18.95
CA PHE A 3 -6.33 6.60 18.57
C PHE A 3 -5.01 5.82 18.67
N LEU A 4 -4.79 5.07 19.76
CA LEU A 4 -3.57 4.26 19.91
C LEU A 4 -3.52 3.10 18.92
N GLY A 5 -4.67 2.49 18.60
CA GLY A 5 -4.77 1.42 17.61
C GLY A 5 -4.45 1.92 16.20
N ASN A 6 -5.02 3.06 15.80
CA ASN A 6 -4.73 3.68 14.49
C ASN A 6 -3.26 4.14 14.39
N LEU A 7 -2.69 4.65 15.48
CA LEU A 7 -1.29 5.07 15.51
C LEU A 7 -0.33 3.87 15.45
N ALA A 8 -0.62 2.80 16.20
CA ALA A 8 0.11 1.55 16.12
C ALA A 8 -0.01 0.90 14.73
N TRP A 9 -1.20 0.94 14.13
CA TRP A 9 -1.41 0.47 12.76
C TRP A 9 -0.59 1.27 11.76
N LEU A 10 -0.65 2.61 11.79
CA LEU A 10 0.11 3.48 10.89
C LEU A 10 1.62 3.19 10.95
N LEU A 11 2.17 3.02 12.15
CA LEU A 11 3.61 2.81 12.39
C LEU A 11 4.09 1.37 12.14
N LEU A 12 3.32 0.36 12.55
CA LEU A 12 3.76 -1.05 12.52
C LEU A 12 3.28 -1.81 11.28
N GLY A 13 2.07 -1.52 10.78
CA GLY A 13 1.41 -2.31 9.73
C GLY A 13 1.21 -1.53 8.44
N GLY A 14 0.55 -0.37 8.52
CA GLY A 14 0.18 0.47 7.39
C GLY A 14 1.38 0.89 6.53
N LEU A 15 2.46 1.37 7.14
CA LEU A 15 3.66 1.79 6.39
C LEU A 15 4.38 0.62 5.70
N VAL A 16 4.45 -0.54 6.36
CA VAL A 16 5.10 -1.75 5.85
C VAL A 16 4.32 -2.33 4.69
N ILE A 17 3.00 -2.44 4.84
CA ILE A 17 2.10 -2.97 3.81
C ILE A 17 2.04 -2.00 2.62
N ALA A 18 2.02 -0.69 2.86
CA ALA A 18 2.08 0.32 1.79
C ALA A 18 3.37 0.20 0.95
N MET A 19 4.53 0.00 1.59
CA MET A 19 5.79 -0.23 0.87
C MET A 19 5.76 -1.52 0.04
N LEU A 20 5.22 -2.61 0.57
CA LEU A 20 5.07 -3.88 -0.16
C LEU A 20 4.19 -3.72 -1.41
N TRP A 21 3.05 -3.04 -1.29
CA TRP A 21 2.17 -2.75 -2.43
C TRP A 21 2.82 -1.79 -3.44
N MET A 22 3.66 -0.87 -2.99
CA MET A 22 4.41 0.03 -3.86
C MET A 22 5.45 -0.73 -4.70
N ILE A 23 6.16 -1.69 -4.09
CA ILE A 23 7.14 -2.56 -4.78
C ILE A 23 6.42 -3.53 -5.73
N ALA A 24 5.33 -4.16 -5.29
CA ALA A 24 4.52 -5.03 -6.13
C ALA A 24 3.90 -4.28 -7.33
N GLY A 25 3.40 -3.06 -7.09
CA GLY A 25 2.88 -2.18 -8.13
C GLY A 25 3.96 -1.78 -9.14
N LEU A 26 5.18 -1.49 -8.67
CA LEU A 26 6.32 -1.19 -9.53
C LEU A 26 6.69 -2.41 -10.40
N MET A 27 6.78 -3.60 -9.82
CA MET A 27 7.03 -4.85 -10.56
C MET A 27 5.95 -5.13 -11.61
N LEU A 28 4.67 -4.89 -11.28
CA LEU A 28 3.57 -5.09 -12.21
C LEU A 28 3.60 -4.08 -13.36
N CYS A 29 3.97 -2.82 -13.09
CA CYS A 29 4.15 -1.79 -14.13
C CYS A 29 5.32 -2.07 -15.09
N VAL A 30 6.29 -2.92 -14.73
CA VAL A 30 7.36 -3.36 -15.66
C VAL A 30 6.77 -4.19 -16.80
N THR A 31 5.66 -4.89 -16.56
CA THR A 31 4.92 -5.58 -17.62
C THR A 31 3.87 -4.65 -18.23
N ILE A 32 3.86 -4.46 -19.55
CA ILE A 32 2.87 -3.61 -20.25
C ILE A 32 1.43 -4.06 -19.92
N VAL A 33 1.23 -5.36 -19.73
CA VAL A 33 -0.05 -5.98 -19.35
C VAL A 33 -0.41 -5.70 -17.88
N GLY A 34 0.59 -5.56 -17.00
CA GLY A 34 0.41 -5.36 -15.57
C GLY A 34 0.24 -3.90 -15.15
N ILE A 35 0.44 -2.91 -16.04
CA ILE A 35 0.18 -1.47 -15.76
C ILE A 35 -1.19 -1.21 -15.12
N PRO A 36 -2.33 -1.71 -15.65
CA PRO A 36 -3.64 -1.49 -14.99
C PRO A 36 -3.71 -2.09 -13.58
N PHE A 37 -3.02 -3.22 -13.33
CA PHE A 37 -2.93 -3.84 -12.02
C PHE A 37 -1.98 -3.09 -11.07
N GLY A 38 -0.85 -2.59 -11.58
CA GLY A 38 0.11 -1.79 -10.83
C GLY A 38 -0.53 -0.49 -10.31
N ILE A 39 -1.32 0.19 -11.13
CA ILE A 39 -2.06 1.40 -10.74
C ILE A 39 -3.03 1.12 -9.57
N GLN A 40 -3.68 -0.05 -9.54
CA GLN A 40 -4.54 -0.44 -8.41
C GLN A 40 -3.72 -0.72 -7.14
N CYS A 41 -2.55 -1.35 -7.29
CA CYS A 41 -1.62 -1.59 -6.18
C CYS A 41 -1.16 -0.29 -5.52
N PHE A 42 -0.87 0.75 -6.31
CA PHE A 42 -0.52 2.07 -5.78
C PHE A 42 -1.68 2.76 -5.05
N LYS A 43 -2.93 2.57 -5.50
CA LYS A 43 -4.13 3.07 -4.78
C LYS A 43 -4.33 2.35 -3.45
N LEU A 44 -4.14 1.03 -3.42
CA LEU A 44 -4.19 0.23 -2.19
C LEU A 44 -3.12 0.68 -1.20
N ALA A 45 -1.89 0.92 -1.66
CA ALA A 45 -0.82 1.46 -0.81
C ALA A 45 -1.21 2.78 -0.12
N GLY A 46 -1.89 3.69 -0.83
CA GLY A 46 -2.43 4.92 -0.26
C GLY A 46 -3.56 4.69 0.74
N PHE A 47 -4.41 3.68 0.49
CA PHE A 47 -5.50 3.32 1.40
C PHE A 47 -4.99 2.68 2.70
N GLN A 48 -3.87 1.95 2.66
CA GLN A 48 -3.24 1.39 3.86
C GLN A 48 -2.67 2.43 4.84
N LEU A 49 -2.37 3.64 4.35
CA LEU A 49 -1.90 4.78 5.14
C LEU A 49 -3.04 5.58 5.79
N ALA A 50 -4.28 5.37 5.35
CA ALA A 50 -5.47 5.92 5.98
C ALA A 50 -6.04 4.87 6.95
N PRO A 51 -6.02 5.09 8.28
CA PRO A 51 -6.62 4.17 9.23
C PRO A 51 -8.13 4.36 9.39
#